data_AF-A0A6C0KML4-F1
#
_entry.id   AF-A0A6C0KML4-F1
#
_cell.length_a   1.000
_cell.length_b   1.000
_cell.length_c   1.000
_cell.angle_alpha   90.00
_cell.angle_beta   90.00
_cell.angle_gamma   90.00
#
_symmetry.space_group_name_H-M   'P 1'
#
loop_
_entity.id
_entity.type
_entity.pdbx_description
1 polymer ?
#
loop_
_entity_poly.entity_id
_entity_poly.type
_entity_poly.pdbx_seq_one_letter_code
_entity_poly.pdbx_strand_id
1 'polypeptide(L)'
;MPSFHILIASIGRPSLQIMLNSLLPQLRSCDHLTIVFDDVEPTELNTEGAECKIHIHRQSPNLGAWGHGIRNVYAKRLERTDFVMHADDDDIYVKGAFDELRRICRNPMFLYIAKMDKQGIIFPLADYVKEGEIGTPCGIIPFDLNKLGTWLPRVGGDGKFYEGIARRARGVRFLQTIIYKVQINV
;
A
#
# COMPACT_ATOMS: atom_id res chain seq x y z
N MET A 1 13.48 -10.62 -10.33
CA MET A 1 12.26 -9.81 -10.57
C MET A 1 11.84 -9.25 -9.23
N PRO A 2 11.49 -7.96 -9.10
CA PRO A 2 11.11 -7.43 -7.80
C PRO A 2 9.81 -8.07 -7.31
N SER A 3 9.73 -8.27 -6.00
CA SER A 3 8.61 -8.83 -5.25
C SER A 3 7.96 -7.75 -4.38
N PHE A 4 6.64 -7.82 -4.21
CA PHE A 4 5.86 -6.85 -3.43
C PHE A 4 5.10 -7.51 -2.29
N HIS A 5 5.03 -6.82 -1.15
CA HIS A 5 4.15 -7.16 -0.05
C HIS A 5 3.14 -6.02 0.11
N ILE A 6 1.86 -6.29 -0.17
CA ILE A 6 0.79 -5.32 -0.05
C ILE A 6 0.14 -5.49 1.33
N LEU A 7 0.08 -4.42 2.11
CA LEU A 7 -0.62 -4.38 3.40
C LEU A 7 -1.91 -3.55 3.28
N ILE A 8 -3.05 -4.19 3.51
CA ILE A 8 -4.37 -3.57 3.53
C ILE A 8 -4.89 -3.59 4.97
N ALA A 9 -5.17 -2.41 5.52
CA ALA A 9 -5.94 -2.26 6.76
C ALA A 9 -7.41 -2.12 6.39
N SER A 10 -8.29 -2.92 6.99
CA SER A 10 -9.70 -2.95 6.64
C SER A 10 -10.60 -3.00 7.87
N ILE A 11 -11.81 -2.49 7.71
CA ILE A 11 -12.92 -2.70 8.66
C ILE A 11 -14.01 -3.64 8.09
N GLY A 12 -13.67 -4.42 7.06
CA GLY A 12 -14.56 -5.40 6.44
C GLY A 12 -15.62 -4.80 5.52
N ARG A 13 -15.29 -3.71 4.81
CA ARG A 13 -16.20 -3.07 3.86
C ARG A 13 -16.40 -3.95 2.61
N PRO A 14 -17.59 -3.95 1.98
CA PRO A 14 -17.79 -4.62 0.69
C PRO A 14 -16.84 -4.16 -0.42
N SER A 15 -16.38 -2.90 -0.35
CA SER A 15 -15.39 -2.33 -1.27
C SER A 15 -14.06 -3.08 -1.27
N LEU A 16 -13.73 -3.81 -0.19
CA LEU A 16 -12.52 -4.63 -0.12
C LEU A 16 -12.50 -5.68 -1.23
N GLN A 17 -13.63 -6.31 -1.55
CA GLN A 17 -13.67 -7.27 -2.65
C GLN A 17 -13.42 -6.59 -4.00
N ILE A 18 -13.89 -5.36 -4.20
CA ILE A 18 -13.62 -4.59 -5.44
C ILE A 18 -12.12 -4.29 -5.56
N MET A 19 -11.50 -3.86 -4.47
CA MET A 19 -10.05 -3.66 -4.38
C MET A 19 -9.30 -4.96 -4.74
N LEU A 20 -9.68 -6.09 -4.15
CA LEU A 20 -9.06 -7.39 -4.44
C LEU A 20 -9.23 -7.83 -5.89
N ASN A 21 -10.40 -7.63 -6.48
CA ASN A 21 -10.64 -7.96 -7.88
C ASN A 21 -9.71 -7.17 -8.83
N SER A 22 -9.29 -5.97 -8.43
CA SER A 22 -8.32 -5.16 -9.20
C SER A 22 -6.86 -5.55 -8.94
N LEU A 23 -6.56 -6.04 -7.74
CA LEU A 23 -5.21 -6.32 -7.27
C LEU A 23 -4.75 -7.75 -7.61
N LEU A 24 -5.53 -8.76 -7.20
CA LEU A 24 -5.13 -10.16 -7.23
C LEU A 24 -4.66 -10.65 -8.62
N PRO A 25 -5.32 -10.30 -9.75
CA PRO A 25 -4.86 -10.73 -11.08
C PRO A 25 -3.49 -10.18 -11.50
N GLN A 26 -2.94 -9.21 -10.76
CA GLN A 26 -1.67 -8.56 -11.05
C GLN A 26 -0.52 -9.07 -10.15
N LEU A 27 -0.85 -9.80 -9.09
CA LEU A 27 0.11 -10.38 -8.16
C LEU A 27 0.58 -11.75 -8.66
N ARG A 28 1.84 -12.07 -8.37
CA ARG A 28 2.50 -13.31 -8.79
C ARG A 28 2.88 -14.13 -7.56
N SER A 29 3.34 -15.36 -7.78
CA SER A 29 3.77 -16.27 -6.71
C SER A 29 4.91 -15.78 -5.82
N CYS A 30 5.68 -14.78 -6.25
CA CYS A 30 6.71 -14.14 -5.43
C CYS A 30 6.18 -12.98 -4.55
N ASP A 31 4.91 -12.61 -4.70
CA ASP A 31 4.29 -11.51 -3.98
C ASP A 31 3.48 -12.00 -2.79
N HIS A 32 3.23 -11.07 -1.88
CA HIS A 32 2.48 -11.30 -0.65
C HIS A 32 1.38 -10.26 -0.51
N LEU A 33 0.23 -10.69 -0.01
CA LEU A 33 -0.88 -9.82 0.38
C LEU A 33 -1.22 -10.09 1.84
N THR A 34 -1.16 -9.06 2.66
CA THR A 34 -1.65 -9.09 4.05
C THR A 34 -2.87 -8.20 4.18
N ILE A 35 -3.99 -8.78 4.62
CA ILE A 35 -5.23 -8.08 4.94
C ILE A 35 -5.43 -8.17 6.45
N VAL A 36 -5.60 -7.03 7.10
CA VAL A 36 -5.81 -6.96 8.55
C VAL A 36 -7.14 -6.28 8.83
N PHE A 37 -8.04 -7.02 9.48
CA PHE A 37 -9.35 -6.54 9.93
C PHE A 37 -9.24 -5.92 11.32
N ASP A 38 -9.58 -4.63 11.47
CA ASP A 38 -9.46 -3.86 12.71
C ASP A 38 -10.68 -4.03 13.62
N ASP A 39 -10.60 -4.99 14.53
CA ASP A 39 -11.61 -5.33 15.54
C ASP A 39 -12.97 -5.75 14.97
N VAL A 40 -12.94 -6.28 13.75
CA VAL A 40 -14.10 -6.92 13.10
C VAL A 40 -13.72 -8.34 12.68
N GLU A 41 -14.72 -9.21 12.55
CA GLU A 41 -14.47 -10.53 11.98
C GLU A 41 -14.09 -10.40 10.51
N PRO A 42 -13.10 -11.19 10.03
CA PRO A 42 -12.82 -11.28 8.61
C PRO A 42 -14.07 -11.66 7.82
N THR A 43 -14.41 -10.84 6.82
CA THR A 43 -15.48 -11.17 5.88
C THR A 43 -15.01 -12.29 4.95
N GLU A 44 -15.96 -13.03 4.37
CA GLU A 44 -15.64 -13.97 3.30
C GLU A 44 -15.16 -13.18 2.07
N LEU A 45 -13.95 -13.50 1.59
CA LEU A 45 -13.33 -12.86 0.44
C LEU A 45 -13.10 -13.89 -0.66
N ASN A 46 -13.52 -13.57 -1.88
CA ASN A 46 -13.15 -14.38 -3.02
C ASN A 46 -11.68 -14.09 -3.38
N THR A 47 -10.84 -15.11 -3.19
CA THR A 47 -9.41 -15.10 -3.52
C THR A 47 -9.05 -16.16 -4.56
N GLU A 48 -10.05 -16.73 -5.23
CA GLU A 48 -9.88 -17.75 -6.25
C GLU A 48 -9.00 -17.22 -7.39
N GLY A 49 -8.04 -18.05 -7.83
CA GLY A 49 -7.10 -17.69 -8.90
C GLY A 49 -5.95 -16.78 -8.46
N ALA A 50 -5.85 -16.41 -7.17
CA ALA A 50 -4.68 -15.69 -6.67
C ALA A 50 -3.42 -16.56 -6.71
N GLU A 51 -2.37 -16.08 -7.36
CA GLU A 51 -1.06 -16.77 -7.38
C GLU A 51 -0.19 -16.44 -6.17
N CYS A 52 -0.40 -15.27 -5.54
CA CYS A 52 0.40 -14.76 -4.44
C CYS A 52 0.06 -15.43 -3.10
N LYS A 53 0.96 -15.29 -2.13
CA LYS A 53 0.68 -15.72 -0.75
C LYS A 53 -0.25 -14.72 -0.06
N ILE A 54 -1.37 -15.19 0.47
CA ILE A 54 -2.36 -14.35 1.18
C ILE A 54 -2.32 -14.63 2.67
N HIS A 55 -2.29 -13.55 3.46
CA HIS A 55 -2.34 -13.55 4.91
C HIS A 55 -3.57 -12.75 5.36
N ILE A 56 -4.48 -13.41 6.08
CA ILE A 56 -5.66 -12.75 6.63
C ILE A 56 -5.54 -12.77 8.16
N HIS A 57 -5.59 -11.60 8.77
CA HIS A 57 -5.50 -11.44 10.21
C HIS A 57 -6.66 -10.61 10.74
N ARG A 58 -7.06 -10.93 11.98
CA ARG A 58 -7.86 -10.05 12.80
C ARG A 58 -6.96 -9.38 13.84
N GLN A 59 -7.08 -8.07 13.95
CA GLN A 59 -6.44 -7.28 14.99
C GLN A 59 -7.50 -6.94 16.06
N SER A 60 -7.21 -7.22 17.32
CA SER A 60 -8.04 -6.79 18.46
C SER A 60 -7.11 -6.39 19.63
N PRO A 61 -7.37 -5.28 20.34
CA PRO A 61 -8.48 -4.33 20.14
C PRO A 61 -8.32 -3.48 18.86
N ASN A 62 -9.35 -2.69 18.55
CA ASN A 62 -9.32 -1.68 17.48
C ASN A 62 -8.16 -0.71 17.69
N LEU A 63 -7.30 -0.55 16.68
CA LEU A 63 -6.18 0.39 16.72
C LEU A 63 -6.52 1.74 16.07
N GLY A 64 -7.57 1.81 15.27
CA GLY A 64 -8.19 3.02 14.77
C GLY A 64 -7.30 3.83 13.83
N ALA A 65 -7.56 5.14 13.79
CA ALA A 65 -6.81 6.12 13.00
C ALA A 65 -6.67 5.77 11.52
N TRP A 66 -7.79 5.41 10.87
CA TRP A 66 -7.84 5.09 9.43
C TRP A 66 -6.78 4.05 8.99
N GLY A 67 -6.54 3.05 9.85
CA GLY A 67 -5.58 1.96 9.59
C GLY A 67 -4.13 2.28 9.94
N HIS A 68 -3.79 3.49 10.40
CA HIS A 68 -2.41 3.86 10.76
C HIS A 68 -1.84 2.97 11.88
N GLY A 69 -2.65 2.65 12.88
CA GLY A 69 -2.23 1.76 13.97
C GLY A 69 -1.87 0.36 13.47
N ILE A 70 -2.72 -0.22 12.62
CA ILE A 70 -2.45 -1.51 11.95
C ILE A 70 -1.14 -1.45 11.17
N ARG A 71 -0.95 -0.41 10.34
CA ARG A 71 0.25 -0.29 9.49
C ARG A 71 1.53 -0.25 10.33
N ASN A 72 1.52 0.44 11.46
CA ASN A 72 2.66 0.47 12.41
C ASN A 72 2.94 -0.90 13.04
N VAL A 73 1.91 -1.63 13.47
CA VAL A 73 2.06 -2.96 14.09
C VAL A 73 2.55 -3.98 13.08
N TYR A 74 1.90 -4.04 11.92
CA TYR A 74 2.14 -5.09 10.93
C TYR A 74 3.37 -4.84 10.06
N ALA A 75 3.87 -3.60 9.95
CA ALA A 75 5.13 -3.31 9.26
C ALA A 75 6.31 -4.21 9.72
N LYS A 76 6.31 -4.63 10.99
CA LYS A 76 7.35 -5.51 11.57
C LYS A 76 7.03 -7.00 11.47
N ARG A 77 5.80 -7.36 11.08
CA ARG A 77 5.29 -8.75 11.01
C ARG A 77 5.21 -9.29 9.58
N LEU A 78 5.34 -8.42 8.57
CA LEU A 78 5.31 -8.81 7.17
C LEU A 78 6.43 -9.80 6.83
N GLU A 79 6.10 -10.81 6.03
CA GLU A 79 7.10 -11.66 5.38
C GLU A 79 7.93 -10.88 4.36
N ARG A 80 9.19 -11.29 4.19
CA ARG A 80 10.18 -10.53 3.40
C ARG A 80 9.93 -10.63 1.90
N THR A 81 9.79 -9.46 1.28
CA THR A 81 9.83 -9.20 -0.16
C THR A 81 10.87 -8.11 -0.44
N ASP A 82 11.03 -7.67 -1.69
CA ASP A 82 11.88 -6.52 -2.03
C ASP A 82 11.26 -5.21 -1.56
N PHE A 83 9.95 -5.07 -1.77
CA PHE A 83 9.20 -3.85 -1.48
C PHE A 83 7.92 -4.12 -0.70
N VAL A 84 7.52 -3.14 0.10
CA VAL A 84 6.22 -3.05 0.79
C VAL A 84 5.43 -1.90 0.18
N MET A 85 4.14 -2.15 -0.03
CA MET A 85 3.15 -1.16 -0.46
C MET A 85 1.99 -1.18 0.52
N HIS A 86 1.41 -0.03 0.80
CA HIS A 86 0.22 0.09 1.64
C HIS A 86 -0.96 0.45 0.77
N ALA A 87 -2.15 -0.03 1.12
CA ALA A 87 -3.36 0.32 0.42
C ALA A 87 -4.53 0.50 1.39
N ASP A 88 -5.53 1.24 0.93
CA ASP A 88 -6.82 1.41 1.60
C ASP A 88 -7.81 0.36 1.03
N ASP A 89 -8.82 -0.02 1.83
CA ASP A 89 -9.73 -1.12 1.50
C ASP A 89 -10.93 -0.70 0.63
N ASP A 90 -10.96 0.55 0.20
CA ASP A 90 -12.04 1.12 -0.61
C ASP A 90 -11.61 1.66 -1.98
N ASP A 91 -10.38 1.41 -2.39
CA ASP A 91 -9.83 1.94 -3.63
C ASP A 91 -9.51 0.83 -4.66
N ILE A 92 -8.88 1.22 -5.79
CA ILE A 92 -8.65 0.31 -6.93
C ILE A 92 -7.23 0.48 -7.47
N TYR A 93 -6.53 -0.63 -7.72
CA TYR A 93 -5.29 -0.63 -8.51
C TYR A 93 -5.57 -0.53 -10.00
N VAL A 94 -4.78 0.29 -10.71
CA VAL A 94 -4.86 0.42 -12.17
C VAL A 94 -4.39 -0.89 -12.83
N LYS A 95 -5.10 -1.35 -13.87
CA LYS A 95 -4.73 -2.54 -14.62
C LYS A 95 -3.33 -2.39 -15.24
N GLY A 96 -2.47 -3.39 -15.04
CA GLY A 96 -1.10 -3.42 -15.53
C GLY A 96 -0.11 -2.64 -14.67
N ALA A 97 -0.55 -2.04 -13.55
CA ALA A 97 0.31 -1.28 -12.66
C ALA A 97 1.50 -2.11 -12.16
N PHE A 98 1.26 -3.35 -11.73
CA PHE A 98 2.33 -4.18 -11.16
C PHE A 98 3.35 -4.63 -12.20
N ASP A 99 2.95 -4.87 -13.45
CA ASP A 99 3.92 -5.22 -14.50
C ASP A 99 4.85 -4.05 -14.80
N GLU A 100 4.31 -2.84 -14.81
CA GLU A 100 5.10 -1.62 -14.97
C GLU A 100 6.01 -1.36 -13.75
N LEU A 101 5.50 -1.53 -12.54
CA LEU A 101 6.31 -1.45 -11.33
C LEU A 101 7.44 -2.48 -11.34
N ARG A 102 7.19 -3.72 -11.78
CA ARG A 102 8.25 -4.74 -11.90
C ARG A 102 9.32 -4.33 -12.89
N ARG A 103 8.96 -3.62 -13.95
CA ARG A 103 9.90 -3.13 -14.97
C ARG A 103 10.80 -2.04 -14.40
N ILE A 104 10.24 -1.11 -13.63
CA ILE A 104 10.91 0.12 -13.16
C ILE A 104 11.62 -0.06 -11.81
N CYS A 105 10.96 -0.68 -10.83
CA CYS A 105 11.41 -0.76 -9.44
C CYS A 105 12.45 -1.88 -9.26
N ARG A 106 13.66 -1.67 -9.79
CA ARG A 106 14.73 -2.69 -9.79
C ARG A 106 15.68 -2.58 -8.60
N ASN A 107 15.76 -1.43 -7.95
CA ASN A 107 16.73 -1.19 -6.88
C ASN A 107 16.02 -1.11 -5.52
N PRO A 108 16.11 -2.15 -4.67
CA PRO A 108 15.47 -2.17 -3.36
C PRO A 108 16.14 -1.23 -2.35
N MET A 109 17.06 -0.35 -2.76
CA MET A 109 17.63 0.70 -1.92
C MET A 109 16.94 2.06 -2.11
N PHE A 110 16.11 2.21 -3.15
CA PHE A 110 15.40 3.45 -3.43
C PHE A 110 13.94 3.37 -2.99
N LEU A 111 13.46 4.47 -2.43
CA LEU A 111 12.03 4.71 -2.31
C LEU A 111 11.51 5.13 -3.69
N TYR A 112 10.53 4.42 -4.22
CA TYR A 112 9.82 4.86 -5.41
C TYR A 112 8.47 5.46 -5.01
N ILE A 113 8.11 6.57 -5.65
CA ILE A 113 6.84 7.26 -5.47
C ILE A 113 6.11 7.23 -6.82
N ALA A 114 5.07 6.42 -6.92
CA ALA A 114 4.18 6.37 -8.07
C ALA A 114 3.03 7.37 -7.93
N LYS A 115 2.33 7.60 -9.05
CA LYS A 115 1.18 8.50 -9.06
C LYS A 115 -0.10 7.77 -8.62
N MET A 116 -1.00 8.50 -7.98
CA MET A 116 -2.39 8.10 -7.75
C MET A 116 -3.34 9.11 -8.40
N ASP A 117 -4.47 8.63 -8.88
CA ASP A 117 -5.58 9.46 -9.34
C ASP A 117 -6.58 9.61 -8.20
N LYS A 118 -6.75 10.83 -7.72
CA LYS A 118 -7.76 11.20 -6.72
C LYS A 118 -8.76 12.13 -7.40
N GLN A 119 -9.88 11.56 -7.84
CA GLN A 119 -11.01 12.29 -8.44
C GLN A 119 -10.60 13.11 -9.69
N GLY A 120 -9.74 12.56 -10.54
CA GLY A 120 -9.21 13.21 -11.73
C GLY A 120 -7.97 14.07 -11.49
N ILE A 121 -7.55 14.26 -10.24
CA ILE A 121 -6.32 14.97 -9.88
C ILE A 121 -5.21 13.94 -9.63
N ILE A 122 -4.10 14.08 -10.36
CA ILE A 122 -2.98 13.15 -10.28
C ILE A 122 -1.96 13.62 -9.25
N PHE A 123 -1.81 12.88 -8.17
CA PHE A 123 -0.86 13.14 -7.08
C PHE A 123 0.36 12.20 -7.12
N PRO A 124 1.53 12.62 -6.63
CA PRO A 124 1.86 13.99 -6.23
C PRO A 124 1.89 14.94 -7.43
N LEU A 125 1.59 16.23 -7.21
CA LEU A 125 1.57 17.24 -8.28
C LEU A 125 2.97 17.55 -8.82
N ALA A 126 4.02 17.28 -8.05
CA ALA A 126 5.41 17.44 -8.44
C ALA A 126 6.32 16.45 -7.70
N ASP A 127 7.60 16.46 -8.07
CA ASP A 127 8.59 15.50 -7.58
C ASP A 127 9.16 15.89 -6.20
N TYR A 128 8.28 15.92 -5.20
CA TYR A 128 8.65 16.10 -3.80
C TYR A 128 7.81 15.24 -2.86
N VAL A 129 8.36 14.95 -1.68
CA VAL A 129 7.67 14.23 -0.61
C VAL A 129 7.17 15.23 0.41
N LYS A 130 5.85 15.45 0.45
CA LYS A 130 5.22 16.44 1.34
C LYS A 130 3.84 15.97 1.77
N GLU A 131 3.49 16.29 3.01
CA GLU A 131 2.13 16.14 3.51
C GLU A 131 1.09 16.83 2.61
N GLY A 132 -0.01 16.13 2.34
CA GLY A 132 -1.10 16.57 1.45
C GLY A 132 -0.88 16.24 -0.03
N GLU A 133 0.33 15.81 -0.41
CA GLU A 133 0.71 15.57 -1.81
C GLU A 133 1.00 14.09 -2.09
N ILE A 134 1.23 13.29 -1.05
CA ILE A 134 1.46 11.86 -1.17
C ILE A 134 0.45 11.13 -0.29
N GLY A 135 -0.32 10.23 -0.91
CA GLY A 135 -1.28 9.38 -0.23
C GLY A 135 -0.71 8.01 0.14
N THR A 136 -1.46 7.26 0.95
CA THR A 136 -1.20 5.86 1.34
C THR A 136 -0.60 4.99 0.21
N PRO A 137 -1.16 4.94 -1.02
CA PRO A 137 -0.75 3.96 -2.03
C PRO A 137 0.47 4.39 -2.87
N CYS A 138 0.95 5.63 -2.72
CA CYS A 138 1.95 6.18 -3.63
C CYS A 138 3.32 5.51 -3.47
N GLY A 139 3.64 4.95 -2.30
CA GLY A 139 4.96 4.43 -2.00
C GLY A 139 5.18 2.98 -2.38
N ILE A 140 6.29 2.72 -3.06
CA ILE A 140 6.89 1.39 -3.21
C ILE A 140 8.18 1.42 -2.39
N ILE A 141 8.08 0.89 -1.18
CA ILE A 141 9.03 1.15 -0.08
C ILE A 141 9.94 -0.06 0.07
N PRO A 142 11.28 0.08 0.07
CA PRO A 142 12.17 -1.01 0.47
C PRO A 142 11.73 -1.70 1.75
N PHE A 143 11.70 -3.03 1.76
CA PHE A 143 11.13 -3.80 2.88
C PHE A 143 11.71 -3.41 4.25
N ASP A 144 13.03 -3.28 4.34
CA ASP A 144 13.69 -2.93 5.60
C ASP A 144 13.48 -1.45 5.98
N LEU A 145 13.28 -0.58 5.00
CA LEU A 145 12.98 0.83 5.23
C LEU A 145 11.57 1.04 5.78
N ASN A 146 10.58 0.25 5.32
CA ASN A 146 9.20 0.31 5.79
C ASN A 146 9.08 0.17 7.32
N LYS A 147 9.92 -0.67 7.92
CA LYS A 147 9.96 -0.92 9.37
C LYS A 147 10.40 0.28 10.20
N LEU A 148 11.05 1.26 9.57
CA LEU A 148 11.59 2.46 10.23
C LEU A 148 10.63 3.65 10.18
N GLY A 149 9.54 3.54 9.41
CA GLY A 149 8.52 4.57 9.33
C GLY A 149 7.53 4.52 10.49
N THR A 150 6.79 5.61 10.67
CA THR A 150 5.69 5.67 11.64
C THR A 150 4.54 6.45 11.05
N TRP A 151 3.38 5.79 10.95
CA TRP A 151 2.11 6.39 10.56
C TRP A 151 1.56 7.17 11.75
N LEU A 152 1.47 8.49 11.63
CA LEU A 152 0.97 9.33 12.73
C LEU A 152 -0.57 9.29 12.75
N PRO A 153 -1.23 9.15 13.91
CA PRO A 153 -2.69 9.00 13.99
C PRO A 153 -3.41 10.36 13.82
N ARG A 154 -3.21 11.02 12.69
CA ARG A 154 -3.82 12.30 12.33
C ARG A 154 -4.02 12.40 10.81
N VAL A 155 -4.86 13.34 10.39
CA VAL A 155 -4.96 13.75 8.99
C VAL A 155 -3.58 14.13 8.46
N GLY A 156 -3.21 13.65 7.27
CA GLY A 156 -1.88 13.84 6.67
C GLY A 156 -0.77 12.94 7.27
N GLY A 157 -1.15 11.97 8.11
CA GLY A 157 -0.20 11.04 8.74
C GLY A 157 0.56 10.15 7.75
N ASP A 158 -0.06 9.86 6.60
CA ASP A 158 0.54 9.19 5.45
C ASP A 158 1.68 10.01 4.82
N GLY A 159 1.44 11.29 4.53
CA GLY A 159 2.46 12.18 4.00
C GLY A 159 3.64 12.34 4.97
N LYS A 160 3.40 12.43 6.28
CA LYS A 160 4.48 12.47 7.29
C LYS A 160 5.23 11.16 7.40
N PHE A 161 4.55 10.02 7.27
CA PHE A 161 5.20 8.73 7.16
C PHE A 161 6.19 8.75 5.99
N TYR A 162 5.75 9.19 4.80
CA TYR A 162 6.62 9.26 3.63
C TYR A 162 7.76 10.26 3.77
N GLU A 163 7.55 11.44 4.36
CA GLU A 163 8.64 12.38 4.67
C GLU A 163 9.69 11.75 5.61
N GLY A 164 9.25 10.90 6.54
CA GLY A 164 10.13 10.13 7.43
C GLY A 164 10.90 9.03 6.71
N ILE A 165 10.25 8.29 5.81
CA ILE A 165 10.86 7.25 4.98
C ILE A 165 11.88 7.88 4.02
N ALA A 166 11.52 8.97 3.34
CA ALA A 166 12.36 9.64 2.35
C ALA A 166 13.69 10.15 2.93
N ARG A 167 13.66 10.70 4.15
CA ARG A 167 14.88 11.13 4.87
C ARG A 167 15.87 10.00 5.18
N ARG A 168 15.39 8.76 5.20
CA ARG A 168 16.19 7.56 5.51
C ARG A 168 16.52 6.73 4.27
N ALA A 169 15.86 7.00 3.14
CA ALA A 169 16.12 6.32 1.87
C ALA A 169 17.48 6.75 1.30
N ARG A 170 18.14 5.85 0.55
CA ARG A 170 19.37 6.24 -0.20
C ARG A 170 19.06 7.19 -1.36
N GLY A 171 17.81 7.23 -1.80
CA GLY A 171 17.33 8.09 -2.86
C GLY A 171 15.83 7.91 -3.04
N VAL A 172 15.19 8.95 -3.58
CA VAL A 172 13.78 8.93 -3.96
C VAL A 172 13.69 8.97 -5.49
N ARG A 173 12.78 8.20 -6.06
CA ARG A 173 12.50 8.14 -7.49
C ARG A 173 11.02 8.35 -7.73
N PHE A 174 10.68 9.46 -8.37
CA PHE A 174 9.31 9.76 -8.76
C PHE A 174 9.01 9.09 -10.10
N LEU A 175 7.90 8.37 -10.16
CA LEU A 175 7.43 7.68 -11.35
C LEU A 175 6.28 8.49 -11.96
N GLN A 176 6.16 8.42 -13.29
CA GLN A 176 5.02 9.00 -14.01
C GLN A 176 3.83 8.01 -14.11
N THR A 177 4.02 6.78 -13.64
CA THR A 177 3.02 5.72 -13.68
C THR A 177 1.90 5.98 -12.66
N ILE A 178 0.66 6.04 -13.13
CA ILE A 178 -0.54 6.04 -12.26
C ILE A 178 -0.86 4.59 -11.90
N ILE A 179 -0.74 4.24 -10.63
CA ILE A 179 -0.93 2.86 -10.16
C ILE A 179 -2.23 2.65 -9.40
N TYR A 180 -2.90 3.74 -9.01
CA TYR A 180 -3.99 3.68 -8.04
C TYR A 180 -5.07 4.71 -8.34
N LYS A 181 -6.32 4.36 -8.08
CA LYS A 181 -7.49 5.24 -8.19
C LYS A 181 -8.22 5.28 -6.86
N VAL A 182 -8.28 6.47 -6.26
CA VAL A 182 -9.06 6.69 -5.04
C VAL A 182 -10.54 6.74 -5.40
N GLN A 183 -11.33 5.83 -4.86
CA GLN A 183 -12.78 5.86 -5.01
C GLN A 183 -13.39 6.79 -3.96
N ILE A 184 -14.46 7.48 -4.34
CA ILE A 184 -15.38 8.04 -3.36
C ILE A 184 -16.45 6.99 -3.20
N ASN A 185 -16.51 6.35 -2.04
CA ASN A 185 -17.71 5.62 -1.68
C ASN A 185 -18.87 6.63 -1.61
N VAL A 186 -19.86 6.43 -2.49
CA VAL A 186 -21.21 6.97 -2.35
C VAL A 186 -21.93 6.18 -1.26
#